data_AF-A0A0D8BNW4-F1
#
_entry.id   AF-A0A0D8BNW4-F1
#
_cell.length_a   1.000
_cell.length_b   1.000
_cell.length_c   1.000
_cell.angle_alpha   90.00
_cell.angle_beta   90.00
_cell.angle_gamma   90.00
#
_symmetry.space_group_name_H-M   'P 1'
#
loop_
_entity.id
_entity.type
_entity.pdbx_description
1 polymer ?
#
loop_
_entity_poly.entity_id
_entity_poly.type
_entity_poly.pdbx_seq_one_letter_code
_entity_poly.pdbx_strand_id
1 'polypeptide(L)'
;MGATLEGKTDHQETYEYYSPNLDETFKLQLITIDFYENVIELLDSFDFTICQFAYDGVDLYCGKYSLWDLSRKRLAIHKITYAIPSLRRIIKYSKQGFYACSGFLTEFLNEVVNNPETIDEEILYID
;
A
#
# COMPACT_ATOMS: atom_id res chain seq x y z
N MET A 1 2.52 -26.47 -14.87
CA MET A 1 3.33 -25.25 -14.76
C MET A 1 2.38 -24.13 -14.40
N GLY A 2 2.42 -23.66 -13.16
CA GLY A 2 1.53 -22.65 -12.63
C GLY A 2 2.06 -22.19 -11.28
N ALA A 3 1.55 -21.07 -10.78
CA ALA A 3 1.91 -20.60 -9.45
C ALA A 3 1.40 -21.60 -8.38
N THR A 4 2.16 -21.78 -7.30
CA THR A 4 1.82 -22.69 -6.20
C THR A 4 1.33 -21.87 -5.02
N LEU A 5 0.18 -22.23 -4.42
CA LEU A 5 -0.36 -21.52 -3.26
C LEU A 5 0.57 -21.72 -2.04
N GLU A 6 0.99 -20.62 -1.43
CA GLU A 6 1.90 -20.58 -0.27
C GLU A 6 1.13 -20.23 1.01
N GLY A 7 0.17 -19.31 0.93
CA GLY A 7 -0.62 -18.87 2.08
C GLY A 7 -1.96 -18.30 1.68
N LYS A 8 -2.96 -18.45 2.55
CA LYS A 8 -4.30 -17.89 2.36
C LYS A 8 -4.84 -17.34 3.68
N THR A 9 -5.37 -16.12 3.62
CA THR A 9 -6.19 -15.51 4.67
C THR A 9 -7.56 -15.18 4.09
N ASP A 10 -8.44 -14.58 4.89
CA ASP A 10 -9.77 -14.13 4.43
C ASP A 10 -9.69 -13.03 3.35
N HIS A 11 -8.54 -12.36 3.24
CA HIS A 11 -8.38 -11.16 2.41
C HIS A 11 -7.23 -11.22 1.41
N GLN A 12 -6.46 -12.30 1.42
CA GLN A 12 -5.41 -12.50 0.43
C GLN A 12 -5.08 -13.98 0.19
N GLU A 13 -4.64 -14.25 -1.03
CA GLU A 13 -3.98 -15.50 -1.41
C GLU A 13 -2.59 -15.19 -1.94
N THR A 14 -1.57 -15.80 -1.34
CA THR A 14 -0.18 -15.70 -1.76
C THR A 14 0.22 -16.94 -2.52
N TYR A 15 0.81 -16.75 -3.69
CA TYR A 15 1.35 -17.80 -4.53
C TYR A 15 2.83 -17.54 -4.82
N GLU A 16 3.58 -18.60 -5.08
CA GLU A 16 4.92 -18.52 -5.65
C GLU A 16 4.92 -18.98 -7.09
N TYR A 17 5.55 -18.21 -7.97
CA TYR A 17 5.73 -18.52 -9.38
C TYR A 17 7.21 -18.50 -9.73
N TYR A 18 7.75 -19.65 -10.11
CA TYR A 18 9.08 -19.72 -10.72
C TYR A 18 8.97 -19.41 -12.22
N SER A 19 9.72 -18.41 -12.67
CA SER A 19 9.84 -18.03 -14.08
C SER A 19 11.10 -18.67 -14.69
N PRO A 20 10.96 -19.71 -15.54
CA PRO A 20 12.12 -20.35 -16.15
C PRO A 20 12.93 -19.42 -17.07
N ASN A 21 12.28 -18.38 -17.61
CA ASN A 21 12.92 -17.43 -18.51
C ASN A 21 13.83 -16.43 -17.77
N LEU A 22 13.50 -16.13 -16.51
CA LEU A 22 14.25 -15.18 -15.67
C LEU A 22 15.13 -15.90 -14.64
N ASP A 23 14.98 -17.21 -14.49
CA ASP A 23 15.60 -18.02 -13.43
C ASP A 23 15.36 -17.43 -12.03
N GLU A 24 14.14 -16.96 -11.78
CA GLU A 24 13.75 -16.24 -10.57
C GLU A 24 12.36 -16.67 -10.09
N THR A 25 12.18 -16.68 -8.77
CA THR A 25 10.88 -16.94 -8.12
C THR A 25 10.23 -15.63 -7.69
N PHE A 26 8.97 -15.47 -8.10
CA PHE A 26 8.14 -14.31 -7.79
C PHE A 26 7.08 -14.67 -6.76
N LYS A 27 6.88 -13.79 -5.77
CA LYS A 27 5.71 -13.80 -4.89
C LYS A 27 4.56 -13.06 -5.57
N LEU A 28 3.42 -13.73 -5.69
CA LEU A 28 2.19 -13.19 -6.27
C LEU A 28 1.13 -13.12 -5.18
N GLN A 29 0.56 -11.94 -4.92
CA GLN A 29 -0.49 -11.77 -3.92
C GLN A 29 -1.78 -11.33 -4.60
N LEU A 30 -2.84 -12.13 -4.47
CA LEU A 30 -4.20 -11.77 -4.85
C LEU A 30 -4.87 -11.15 -3.65
N ILE A 31 -5.19 -9.87 -3.75
CA ILE A 31 -5.80 -9.08 -2.67
C ILE A 31 -7.32 -9.03 -2.89
N THR A 32 -8.10 -9.44 -1.89
CA THR A 32 -9.58 -9.58 -1.98
C THR A 32 -10.31 -8.76 -0.91
N ILE A 33 -9.70 -7.68 -0.42
CA ILE A 33 -10.29 -6.78 0.58
C ILE A 33 -11.53 -6.08 0.04
N ASP A 34 -11.42 -5.54 -1.18
CA ASP A 34 -12.42 -4.68 -1.77
C ASP A 34 -12.42 -4.84 -3.29
N PHE A 35 -13.49 -4.37 -3.92
CA PHE A 35 -13.64 -4.31 -5.36
C PHE A 35 -13.50 -2.86 -5.84
N TYR A 36 -12.63 -2.64 -6.83
CA TYR A 36 -12.40 -1.35 -7.45
C TYR A 36 -12.77 -1.45 -8.93
N GLU A 37 -13.56 -0.52 -9.46
CA GLU A 37 -14.01 -0.57 -10.85
C GLU A 37 -12.87 -0.32 -11.83
N ASN A 38 -11.87 0.45 -11.39
CA ASN A 38 -10.73 0.83 -12.20
C ASN A 38 -9.47 1.07 -11.34
N VAL A 39 -8.32 1.15 -12.01
CA VAL A 39 -7.03 1.36 -11.35
C VAL A 39 -6.94 2.70 -10.61
N ILE A 40 -7.67 3.74 -11.04
CA ILE A 40 -7.65 5.05 -10.37
C ILE A 40 -8.26 4.92 -8.98
N GLU A 41 -9.41 4.24 -8.86
CA GLU A 41 -10.06 3.95 -7.57
C GLU A 41 -9.20 3.07 -6.66
N LEU A 42 -8.53 2.05 -7.23
CA LEU A 42 -7.58 1.24 -6.49
C LEU A 42 -6.43 2.09 -5.93
N LEU A 43 -5.86 3.00 -6.72
CA LEU A 43 -4.79 3.88 -6.24
C LEU A 43 -5.28 4.89 -5.20
N ASP A 44 -6.53 5.32 -5.29
CA ASP A 44 -7.14 6.25 -4.34
C ASP A 44 -7.38 5.63 -2.95
N SER A 45 -7.41 4.29 -2.84
CA SER A 45 -7.60 3.61 -1.57
C SER A 45 -6.35 3.54 -0.69
N PHE A 46 -5.17 3.80 -1.26
CA PHE A 46 -3.91 3.78 -0.52
C PHE A 46 -3.76 4.98 0.42
N ASP A 47 -3.05 4.75 1.51
CA ASP A 47 -2.88 5.74 2.56
C ASP A 47 -1.79 6.78 2.27
N PHE A 48 -0.73 6.37 1.57
CA PHE A 48 0.40 7.23 1.23
C PHE A 48 0.59 7.36 -0.27
N THR A 49 0.97 8.57 -0.72
CA THR A 49 1.21 8.86 -2.14
C THR A 49 2.29 7.98 -2.76
N ILE A 50 3.29 7.57 -1.96
CA ILE A 50 4.40 6.70 -2.39
C ILE A 50 3.98 5.25 -2.67
N CYS A 51 2.75 4.87 -2.29
CA CYS A 51 2.16 3.56 -2.57
C CYS A 51 1.26 3.57 -3.81
N GLN A 52 1.00 4.73 -4.42
CA GLN A 52 0.03 4.87 -5.51
C GLN A 52 0.68 4.62 -6.89
N PHE A 53 1.06 3.36 -7.13
CA PHE A 53 1.64 2.91 -8.39
C PHE A 53 0.99 1.60 -8.85
N ALA A 54 0.66 1.50 -10.14
CA ALA A 54 0.18 0.27 -10.76
C ALA A 54 0.69 0.15 -12.20
N TYR A 55 0.88 -1.07 -12.68
CA TYR A 55 1.33 -1.35 -14.04
C TYR A 55 0.52 -2.52 -14.61
N ASP A 56 -0.06 -2.34 -15.80
CA ASP A 56 -0.92 -3.36 -16.44
C ASP A 56 -0.21 -4.16 -17.54
N GLY A 57 1.10 -3.94 -17.73
CA GLY A 57 1.86 -4.53 -18.83
C GLY A 57 2.10 -3.59 -20.01
N VAL A 58 1.41 -2.43 -20.04
CA VAL A 58 1.56 -1.41 -21.08
C VAL A 58 1.77 -0.03 -20.45
N ASP A 59 0.85 0.37 -19.57
CA ASP A 59 0.78 1.69 -18.97
C ASP A 59 1.16 1.65 -17.48
N LEU A 60 1.96 2.63 -17.06
CA LEU A 60 2.27 2.89 -15.66
C LEU A 60 1.33 3.97 -15.12
N TYR A 61 0.50 3.60 -14.15
CA TYR A 61 -0.42 4.47 -13.44
C TYR A 61 0.23 4.97 -12.16
N CYS A 62 0.14 6.28 -11.94
CA CYS A 62 0.72 6.95 -10.78
C CYS A 62 -0.30 7.93 -10.19
N GLY A 63 -0.31 8.05 -8.86
CA GLY A 63 -0.99 9.16 -8.21
C GLY A 63 -0.36 10.52 -8.58
N LYS A 64 -1.13 11.60 -8.40
CA LYS A 64 -0.76 12.96 -8.84
C LYS A 64 0.61 13.43 -8.35
N TYR A 65 0.98 13.09 -7.11
CA TYR A 65 2.23 13.50 -6.48
C TYR A 65 3.21 12.35 -6.22
N SER A 66 2.83 11.12 -6.57
CA SER A 66 3.57 9.90 -6.21
C SER A 66 5.00 9.90 -6.71
N LEU A 67 5.23 10.29 -7.98
CA LEU A 67 6.58 10.39 -8.53
C LEU A 67 7.45 11.43 -7.81
N TRP A 68 6.86 12.58 -7.45
CA TRP A 68 7.58 13.67 -6.78
C TRP A 68 7.93 13.33 -5.33
N ASP A 69 7.01 12.67 -4.62
CA ASP A 69 7.19 12.23 -3.25
C ASP A 69 8.17 11.07 -3.17
N LEU A 70 8.07 10.10 -4.09
CA LEU A 70 9.02 9.00 -4.23
C LEU A 70 10.44 9.51 -4.47
N SER A 71 10.63 10.44 -5.42
CA SER A 71 11.95 10.96 -5.77
C SER A 71 12.63 11.70 -4.60
N ARG A 72 11.85 12.27 -3.68
CA ARG A 72 12.32 13.00 -2.50
C ARG A 72 12.40 12.13 -1.24
N LYS A 73 11.98 10.86 -1.34
CA LYS A 73 11.73 10.00 -0.18
C LYS A 73 10.83 10.69 0.85
N ARG A 74 9.83 11.46 0.40
CA ARG A 74 8.88 12.14 1.27
C ARG A 74 7.73 11.20 1.57
N LEU A 75 7.44 10.99 2.86
CA LEU A 75 6.20 10.34 3.25
C LEU A 75 5.09 11.41 3.30
N ALA A 76 4.03 11.22 2.53
CA ALA A 76 2.90 12.14 2.45
C ALA A 76 1.59 11.37 2.53
N ILE A 77 0.65 11.88 3.31
CA ILE A 77 -0.69 11.31 3.50
C ILE A 77 -1.52 11.59 2.26
N HIS A 78 -2.19 10.58 1.76
CA HIS A 78 -3.29 10.70 0.80
C HIS A 78 -4.63 10.60 1.54
N LYS A 79 -4.81 9.54 2.33
CA LYS A 79 -6.03 9.26 3.11
C LYS A 79 -5.71 8.33 4.28
N ILE A 80 -6.33 8.47 5.44
CA ILE A 80 -6.19 7.49 6.54
C ILE A 80 -7.52 6.77 6.74
N THR A 81 -7.66 5.59 6.15
CA THR A 81 -8.81 4.71 6.42
C THR A 81 -8.58 3.93 7.73
N TYR A 82 -7.41 3.31 7.86
CA TYR A 82 -7.06 2.49 9.03
C TYR A 82 -5.83 3.09 9.73
N ALA A 83 -6.01 3.71 10.90
CA ALA A 83 -4.94 4.45 11.57
C ALA A 83 -3.79 3.53 12.00
N ILE A 84 -4.09 2.37 12.59
CA ILE A 84 -3.08 1.45 13.11
C ILE A 84 -2.23 0.82 12.00
N PRO A 85 -2.80 0.25 10.91
CA PRO A 85 -2.02 -0.20 9.76
C PRO A 85 -1.19 0.91 9.10
N SER A 86 -1.76 2.11 8.96
CA SER A 86 -1.05 3.26 8.39
C SER A 86 0.15 3.65 9.26
N LEU A 87 0.00 3.63 10.59
CA LEU A 87 1.12 3.84 11.53
C LEU A 87 2.22 2.79 11.39
N ARG A 88 1.87 1.51 11.22
CA ARG A 88 2.86 0.46 10.95
C ARG A 88 3.61 0.71 9.65
N ARG A 89 2.91 1.14 8.60
CA ARG A 89 3.51 1.52 7.31
C ARG A 89 4.40 2.76 7.43
N ILE A 90 4.04 3.76 8.25
CA ILE A 90 4.91 4.90 8.59
C ILE A 90 6.25 4.39 9.14
N ILE A 91 6.22 3.46 10.10
CA ILE A 91 7.45 2.88 10.68
C ILE A 91 8.24 2.10 9.62
N LYS A 92 7.58 1.26 8.81
CA LYS A 92 8.19 0.48 7.73
C LYS A 92 8.93 1.38 6.74
N TYR A 93 8.25 2.39 6.20
CA TYR A 93 8.83 3.29 5.20
C TYR A 93 9.88 4.23 5.80
N SER A 94 9.73 4.63 7.07
CA SER A 94 10.79 5.36 7.79
C SER A 94 12.09 4.54 7.87
N LYS A 95 12.00 3.23 8.16
CA LYS A 95 13.16 2.33 8.13
C LYS A 95 13.77 2.16 6.74
N GLN A 96 12.97 2.34 5.68
CA GLN A 96 13.43 2.33 4.29
C GLN A 96 14.01 3.69 3.82
N GLY A 97 14.07 4.68 4.72
CA GLY A 97 14.67 5.99 4.46
C GLY A 97 13.70 7.03 3.91
N PHE A 98 12.39 6.82 4.04
CA PHE A 98 11.40 7.87 3.82
C PHE A 98 11.27 8.77 5.05
N TYR A 99 10.97 10.05 4.82
CA TYR A 99 10.93 11.07 5.85
C TYR A 99 9.50 11.53 6.11
N ALA A 100 9.03 11.30 7.33
CA ALA A 100 7.84 11.92 7.91
C ALA A 100 8.27 13.19 8.67
N CYS A 101 7.99 14.37 8.11
CA CYS A 101 8.30 15.63 8.79
C CYS A 101 7.29 15.92 9.92
N SER A 102 7.55 16.93 10.75
CA SER A 102 6.62 17.33 11.81
C SER A 102 5.23 17.68 11.27
N GLY A 103 5.15 18.29 10.08
CA GLY A 103 3.88 18.60 9.41
C GLY A 103 3.08 17.34 9.08
N PHE A 104 3.73 16.29 8.58
CA PHE A 104 3.11 14.98 8.35
C PHE A 104 2.55 14.38 9.65
N LEU A 105 3.31 14.45 10.75
CA LEU A 105 2.86 13.91 12.04
C LEU A 105 1.65 14.68 12.58
N THR A 106 1.65 16.01 12.45
CA THR A 106 0.50 16.84 12.82
C THR A 106 -0.73 16.50 11.97
N GLU A 107 -0.56 16.33 10.66
CA GLU A 107 -1.63 15.94 9.75
C GLU A 107 -2.21 14.57 10.12
N PHE A 108 -1.35 13.57 10.34
CA PHE A 108 -1.77 12.23 10.77
C PHE A 108 -2.57 12.26 12.09
N LEU A 109 -2.05 12.95 13.10
CA LEU A 109 -2.71 13.04 14.41
C LEU A 109 -4.05 13.78 14.32
N ASN A 110 -4.13 14.85 13.52
CA ASN A 110 -5.39 15.55 13.29
C ASN A 110 -6.41 14.64 12.61
N GLU A 111 -6.00 13.82 11.64
CA GLU A 111 -6.88 12.88 10.96
C GLU A 111 -7.46 11.85 11.93
N VAL A 112 -6.63 11.31 12.82
CA VAL A 112 -7.05 10.37 13.86
C VAL A 112 -7.96 11.03 14.91
N VAL A 113 -7.68 12.28 15.29
CA VAL A 113 -8.53 13.03 16.24
C VAL A 113 -9.90 13.34 15.65
N ASN A 114 -9.95 13.67 14.36
CA ASN A 114 -11.21 13.99 13.66
C ASN A 114 -12.04 12.74 13.36
N ASN A 115 -11.39 11.59 13.15
CA ASN A 115 -12.02 10.32 12.79
C ASN A 115 -11.51 9.20 13.74
N PRO A 116 -11.88 9.24 15.04
CA PRO A 116 -11.35 8.30 16.04
C PRO A 116 -11.72 6.84 15.76
N GLU A 117 -12.79 6.57 15.03
CA GLU A 117 -13.22 5.24 14.61
C GLU A 117 -12.16 4.48 13.79
N THR A 118 -11.27 5.21 13.09
CA THR A 118 -10.17 4.62 12.30
C THR A 118 -9.15 3.85 13.15
N ILE A 119 -9.21 3.98 14.49
CA ILE A 119 -8.42 3.21 15.45
C ILE A 119 -9.00 1.82 15.69
N ASP A 120 -10.33 1.73 15.78
CA ASP A 120 -11.07 0.55 16.22
C ASP A 120 -11.48 -0.37 15.05
N GLU A 121 -11.25 0.05 13.80
CA GLU A 121 -11.47 -0.78 12.62
C GLU A 121 -10.53 -2.00 12.65
N GLU A 122 -11.12 -3.16 12.98
CA GLU A 122 -10.47 -4.47 13.04
C GLU A 122 -9.74 -4.78 11.72
N ILE A 123 -8.51 -5.26 11.86
CA ILE A 123 -7.46 -5.10 10.86
C ILE A 123 -7.68 -5.99 9.62
N LEU A 124 -7.88 -5.37 8.46
CA LEU A 124 -7.57 -5.96 7.16
C LEU A 124 -6.03 -5.93 6.97
N TYR A 125 -5.34 -6.98 7.44
CA TYR A 125 -3.88 -7.03 7.40
C TYR A 125 -3.39 -7.70 6.12
N ILE A 126 -2.69 -6.94 5.30
CA ILE A 126 -2.01 -7.41 4.09
C ILE A 126 -0.61 -6.80 4.07
N ASP A 127 0.41 -7.64 4.19
CA ASP A 127 1.83 -7.30 4.01
C ASP A 127 2.42 -8.15 2.88
#